data_AF-A0A3A1TWG4-F1
#
_entry.id   AF-A0A3A1TWG4-F1
#
_cell.length_a   1.000
_cell.length_b   1.000
_cell.length_c   1.000
_cell.angle_alpha   90.00
_cell.angle_beta   90.00
_cell.angle_gamma   90.00
#
_symmetry.space_group_name_H-M   'P 1'
#
loop_
_entity.id
_entity.type
_entity.pdbx_description
1 polymer ?
#
loop_
_entity_poly.entity_id
_entity_poly.type
_entity_poly.pdbx_seq_one_letter_code
_entity_poly.pdbx_strand_id
1 'polypeptide(L)'
;MNFTYPGAMTAIEEVLRQLREERVERARALAETDQLIEGLEHRVDRFRLRETLKAPDDHGQAVADADDAGQEADAEPSGNRALVLSVFEGSPGQGLKTGDVYHALLRRGWTTKSADPRGFVSNLLSRMASEDFLERTGHGEYRLPGAESRVENGSERLVERDRLQFQPQVQAPVQPQLRASWQTPRVSA
;
A
#
# COMPACT_ATOMS: atom_id res chain seq x y z
N MET A 1 40.46 -22.67 27.66
CA MET A 1 40.09 -23.82 26.82
C MET A 1 39.22 -23.29 25.69
N ASN A 2 39.70 -23.35 24.44
CA ASN A 2 38.94 -22.89 23.27
C ASN A 2 38.02 -24.01 22.79
N PHE A 3 36.71 -23.82 22.97
CA PHE A 3 35.70 -24.70 22.40
C PHE A 3 35.50 -24.33 20.93
N THR A 4 36.29 -24.93 20.05
CA THR A 4 35.93 -25.01 18.62
C THR A 4 34.81 -26.04 18.50
N TYR A 5 33.61 -25.59 18.14
CA TYR A 5 32.47 -26.44 17.79
C TYR A 5 32.41 -26.61 16.26
N PRO A 6 33.15 -27.56 15.67
CA PRO A 6 33.14 -27.79 14.22
C PRO A 6 31.73 -28.08 13.69
N GLY A 7 30.89 -28.75 14.48
CA GLY A 7 29.50 -29.03 14.07
C GLY A 7 28.60 -27.79 13.97
N ALA A 8 28.87 -26.72 14.72
CA ALA A 8 28.06 -25.49 14.66
C ALA A 8 28.35 -24.69 13.37
N MET A 9 29.62 -24.65 12.94
CA MET A 9 29.98 -23.99 11.68
C MET A 9 29.39 -24.70 10.47
N THR A 10 29.42 -26.05 10.44
CA THR A 10 28.81 -26.83 9.36
C THR A 10 27.29 -26.65 9.29
N ALA A 11 26.62 -26.58 10.45
CA ALA A 11 25.17 -26.32 10.48
C ALA A 11 24.83 -24.90 9.96
N ILE A 12 25.66 -23.90 10.28
CA ILE A 12 25.48 -22.52 9.77
C ILE A 12 25.72 -22.45 8.26
N GLU A 13 26.76 -23.12 7.75
CA GLU A 13 27.04 -23.18 6.31
C GLU A 13 25.89 -23.83 5.52
N GLU A 14 25.30 -24.90 6.08
CA GLU A 14 24.17 -25.59 5.47
C GLU A 14 22.90 -24.73 5.45
N VAL A 15 22.61 -24.00 6.53
CA VAL A 15 21.48 -23.05 6.57
C VAL A 15 21.70 -21.91 5.57
N LEU A 16 22.91 -21.38 5.47
CA LEU A 16 23.24 -20.33 4.49
C LEU A 16 23.12 -20.82 3.04
N ARG A 17 23.47 -22.09 2.78
CA ARG A 17 23.29 -22.73 1.48
C ARG A 17 21.82 -22.84 1.12
N GLN A 18 20.99 -23.36 2.03
CA GLN A 18 19.54 -23.48 1.83
C GLN A 18 18.87 -22.12 1.58
N LEU A 19 19.23 -21.09 2.36
CA LEU A 19 18.70 -19.74 2.18
C LEU A 19 19.10 -19.12 0.82
N ARG A 20 20.27 -19.47 0.27
CA ARG A 20 20.69 -19.01 -1.07
C ARG A 20 19.90 -19.73 -2.16
N GLU A 21 19.73 -21.04 -2.05
CA GLU A 21 18.93 -21.84 -2.99
C GLU A 21 17.48 -21.34 -3.03
N GLU A 22 16.86 -21.13 -1.87
CA GLU A 22 15.49 -20.62 -1.76
C GLU A 22 15.34 -19.19 -2.33
N ARG A 23 16.35 -18.33 -2.16
CA ARG A 23 16.37 -16.99 -2.78
C ARG A 23 16.47 -17.04 -4.30
N VAL A 24 17.28 -17.95 -4.85
CA VAL A 24 17.41 -18.13 -6.30
C VAL A 24 16.12 -18.65 -6.89
N GLU A 25 15.46 -19.59 -6.22
CA GLU A 25 14.17 -20.14 -6.65
C GLU A 25 13.07 -19.08 -6.63
N ARG A 26 12.98 -18.27 -5.56
CA ARG A 26 12.06 -17.12 -5.51
C ARG A 26 12.33 -16.10 -6.61
N ALA A 27 13.61 -15.80 -6.88
CA ALA A 27 13.97 -14.87 -7.96
C ALA A 27 13.57 -15.41 -9.35
N ARG A 28 13.68 -16.73 -9.58
CA ARG A 28 13.20 -17.36 -10.82
C ARG A 28 11.69 -17.30 -10.96
N ALA A 29 10.94 -17.58 -9.89
CA ALA A 29 9.48 -17.49 -9.90
C ALA A 29 8.99 -16.06 -10.17
N LEU A 30 9.69 -15.05 -9.63
CA LEU A 30 9.40 -13.65 -9.93
C LEU A 30 9.70 -13.32 -11.40
N ALA A 31 10.84 -13.75 -11.93
CA ALA A 31 11.18 -13.53 -13.34
C ALA A 31 10.19 -14.20 -14.32
N GLU A 32 9.69 -15.39 -13.99
CA GLU A 32 8.64 -16.06 -14.77
C GLU A 32 7.32 -15.29 -14.71
N THR A 33 6.99 -14.71 -13.55
CA THR A 33 5.81 -13.86 -13.38
C THR A 33 5.91 -12.58 -14.20
N ASP A 34 7.07 -11.93 -14.21
CA ASP A 34 7.31 -10.72 -15.01
C ASP A 34 7.17 -11.00 -16.52
N GLN A 35 7.65 -12.14 -17.01
CA GLN A 35 7.44 -12.57 -18.40
C GLN A 35 5.97 -12.80 -18.74
N LEU A 36 5.18 -13.33 -17.80
CA LEU A 36 3.73 -13.50 -17.99
C LEU A 36 3.01 -12.15 -18.05
N ILE A 37 3.43 -11.17 -17.24
CA ILE A 37 2.89 -9.81 -17.24
C ILE A 37 3.18 -9.13 -18.58
N GLU A 38 4.43 -9.16 -19.05
CA GLU A 38 4.83 -8.57 -20.34
C GLU A 38 4.06 -9.22 -21.52
N GLY A 39 3.88 -10.53 -21.48
CA GLY A 39 3.06 -11.26 -22.46
C GLY A 39 1.57 -10.86 -22.44
N LEU A 40 1.01 -10.53 -21.27
CA LEU A 40 -0.36 -10.06 -21.12
C LEU A 40 -0.52 -8.61 -21.63
N GLU A 41 0.42 -7.73 -21.32
CA GLU A 41 0.44 -6.34 -21.80
C GLU A 41 0.45 -6.30 -23.34
N HIS A 42 1.33 -7.08 -23.97
CA HIS A 42 1.36 -7.18 -25.44
C HIS A 42 0.05 -7.68 -26.05
N ARG A 43 -0.67 -8.57 -25.37
CA ARG A 43 -1.98 -9.06 -25.84
C ARG A 43 -3.07 -8.00 -25.71
N VAL A 44 -3.06 -7.24 -24.61
CA VAL A 44 -3.99 -6.12 -24.39
C VAL A 44 -3.76 -5.02 -25.43
N ASP A 45 -2.50 -4.67 -25.67
CA ASP A 45 -2.14 -3.68 -26.70
C ASP A 45 -2.59 -4.13 -28.09
N ARG A 46 -2.38 -5.41 -28.43
CA ARG A 46 -2.88 -5.97 -29.69
C ARG A 46 -4.41 -5.94 -29.79
N PHE A 47 -5.11 -6.12 -28.68
CA PHE A 47 -6.58 -6.07 -28.66
C PHE A 47 -7.09 -4.64 -28.88
N ARG A 48 -6.51 -3.66 -28.18
CA ARG A 48 -6.83 -2.23 -28.36
C ARG A 48 -6.58 -1.76 -29.79
N LEU A 49 -5.46 -2.16 -30.38
CA LEU A 49 -5.11 -1.80 -31.76
C LEU A 49 -6.08 -2.41 -32.79
N ARG A 50 -6.70 -3.56 -32.46
CA ARG A 50 -7.73 -4.18 -33.30
C ARG A 50 -9.08 -3.48 -33.17
N GLU A 51 -9.42 -2.95 -32.00
CA GLU A 51 -10.65 -2.19 -31.80
C GLU A 51 -10.61 -0.84 -32.50
N THR A 52 -9.48 -0.13 -32.46
CA THR A 52 -9.32 1.16 -33.15
C THR A 52 -9.39 1.03 -34.67
N LEU A 53 -8.96 -0.10 -35.23
CA LEU A 53 -9.05 -0.39 -36.67
C LEU A 53 -10.46 -0.83 -37.12
N LYS A 54 -11.43 -0.96 -36.21
CA LYS A 54 -12.81 -1.39 -36.52
C LYS A 54 -13.84 -0.26 -36.42
N ALA A 55 -13.41 1.01 -36.49
CA ALA A 55 -14.35 2.12 -36.66
C ALA A 55 -14.95 2.08 -38.08
N PRO A 56 -16.28 2.08 -38.25
CA PRO A 56 -16.90 2.02 -39.57
C PRO A 56 -16.82 3.39 -40.27
N ASP A 57 -16.47 3.38 -41.55
CA ASP A 57 -16.68 4.51 -42.46
C ASP A 57 -18.18 4.76 -42.64
N ASP A 58 -18.67 5.95 -42.25
CA ASP A 58 -19.90 6.50 -42.83
C ASP A 58 -19.87 8.04 -42.80
N HIS A 59 -19.91 8.64 -43.99
CA HIS A 59 -19.97 10.08 -44.20
C HIS A 59 -21.42 10.59 -44.09
N GLY A 60 -21.64 11.75 -43.45
CA GLY A 60 -22.96 12.38 -43.43
C GLY A 60 -23.02 13.80 -42.85
N GLN A 61 -22.45 14.76 -43.58
CA GLN A 61 -22.81 16.19 -43.74
C GLN A 61 -23.69 16.95 -42.69
N ALA A 62 -23.20 18.16 -42.37
CA ALA A 62 -23.88 19.40 -41.94
C ALA A 62 -24.41 19.52 -40.50
N VAL A 63 -23.84 20.45 -39.71
CA VAL A 63 -24.47 21.75 -39.34
C VAL A 63 -23.37 22.78 -39.05
N ALA A 64 -23.64 24.04 -39.42
CA ALA A 64 -22.84 25.23 -39.21
C ALA A 64 -22.90 25.78 -37.76
N ASP A 65 -21.84 26.52 -37.43
CA ASP A 65 -21.68 27.61 -36.45
C ASP A 65 -21.97 27.43 -34.95
N ALA A 66 -20.98 27.89 -34.17
CA ALA A 66 -20.98 28.32 -32.76
C ALA A 66 -21.13 27.25 -31.65
N ASP A 67 -20.00 26.75 -31.13
CA ASP A 67 -19.37 27.30 -29.92
C ASP A 67 -18.06 26.55 -29.61
N ASP A 68 -17.04 27.32 -29.26
CA ASP A 68 -15.72 26.87 -28.83
C ASP A 68 -15.81 26.20 -27.45
N ALA A 69 -16.05 24.88 -27.45
CA ALA A 69 -15.84 24.03 -26.29
C ALA A 69 -15.06 22.80 -26.75
N GLY A 70 -13.76 22.81 -26.45
CA GLY A 70 -12.77 21.81 -26.83
C GLY A 70 -13.27 20.37 -26.64
N GLN A 71 -13.47 19.69 -27.76
CA GLN A 71 -13.60 18.25 -27.83
C GLN A 71 -12.25 17.61 -27.49
N GLU A 72 -12.13 17.13 -26.25
CA GLU A 72 -11.06 16.22 -25.84
C GLU A 72 -11.27 14.86 -26.52
N ALA A 73 -10.61 14.65 -27.65
CA ALA A 73 -10.49 13.33 -28.27
C ALA A 73 -9.36 12.50 -27.62
N ASP A 74 -9.75 11.32 -27.12
CA ASP A 74 -8.97 10.07 -27.07
C ASP A 74 -7.69 9.99 -26.22
N ALA A 75 -7.88 10.04 -24.90
CA ALA A 75 -7.29 9.04 -24.01
C ALA A 75 -8.41 8.57 -23.09
N GLU A 76 -8.76 7.27 -23.12
CA GLU A 76 -9.88 6.75 -22.33
C GLU A 76 -9.81 7.29 -20.88
N PRO A 77 -10.91 7.88 -20.36
CA PRO A 77 -10.93 8.40 -18.99
C PRO A 77 -10.59 7.32 -17.96
N SER A 78 -10.76 6.04 -18.28
CA SER A 78 -10.38 4.89 -17.46
C SER A 78 -8.87 4.81 -17.17
N GLY A 79 -8.02 5.01 -18.18
CA GLY A 79 -6.55 4.84 -18.05
C GLY A 79 -5.90 5.94 -17.22
N ASN A 80 -6.31 7.19 -17.45
CA ASN A 80 -5.82 8.33 -16.67
C ASN A 80 -6.27 8.26 -15.21
N ARG A 81 -7.50 7.77 -14.93
CA ARG A 81 -7.99 7.56 -13.56
C ARG A 81 -7.20 6.49 -12.83
N ALA A 82 -6.92 5.35 -13.46
CA ALA A 82 -6.13 4.28 -12.84
C ALA A 82 -4.72 4.76 -12.44
N LEU A 83 -4.08 5.55 -13.31
CA LEU A 83 -2.79 6.16 -13.01
C LEU A 83 -2.88 7.13 -11.83
N VAL A 84 -3.90 7.97 -11.76
CA VAL A 84 -4.12 8.86 -10.62
C VAL A 84 -4.36 8.08 -9.33
N LEU A 85 -5.22 7.04 -9.34
CA LEU A 85 -5.47 6.20 -8.16
C LEU A 85 -4.18 5.55 -7.64
N SER A 86 -3.37 5.01 -8.54
CA SER A 86 -2.08 4.39 -8.17
C SER A 86 -1.07 5.37 -7.58
N VAL A 87 -1.26 6.70 -7.73
CA VAL A 87 -0.46 7.71 -7.02
C VAL A 87 -0.91 7.78 -5.55
N PHE A 88 -2.22 7.77 -5.29
CA PHE A 88 -2.75 7.81 -3.92
C PHE A 88 -2.56 6.48 -3.17
N GLU A 89 -2.58 5.34 -3.86
CA GLU A 89 -2.26 4.04 -3.26
C GLU A 89 -0.82 3.98 -2.73
N GLY A 90 0.10 4.71 -3.37
CA GLY A 90 1.49 4.83 -2.93
C GLY A 90 1.69 5.73 -1.71
N SER A 91 0.67 6.51 -1.31
CA SER A 91 0.71 7.45 -0.20
C SER A 91 -0.56 7.34 0.68
N PRO A 92 -0.81 6.16 1.29
CA PRO A 92 -2.05 5.92 2.04
C PRO A 92 -2.19 6.88 3.23
N GLY A 93 -3.33 7.56 3.33
CA GLY A 93 -3.67 8.47 4.43
C GLY A 93 -3.14 9.90 4.25
N GLN A 94 -2.29 10.16 3.25
CA GLN A 94 -1.79 11.50 2.97
C GLN A 94 -2.73 12.25 2.01
N GLY A 95 -3.08 13.49 2.37
CA GLY A 95 -3.68 14.44 1.44
C GLY A 95 -2.64 14.89 0.41
N LEU A 96 -2.93 14.72 -0.88
CA LEU A 96 -2.06 15.18 -1.97
C LEU A 96 -2.69 16.38 -2.66
N LYS A 97 -1.90 17.42 -2.93
CA LYS A 97 -2.34 18.55 -3.76
C LYS A 97 -2.27 18.16 -5.23
N THR A 98 -3.00 18.89 -6.08
CA THR A 98 -2.92 18.75 -7.54
C THR A 98 -1.49 18.79 -8.06
N GLY A 99 -0.64 19.65 -7.47
CA GLY A 99 0.78 19.73 -7.83
C GLY A 99 1.56 18.44 -7.54
N ASP A 100 1.31 17.81 -6.39
CA ASP A 100 1.99 16.58 -5.98
C ASP A 100 1.61 15.42 -6.89
N VAL A 101 0.31 15.30 -7.20
CA VAL A 101 -0.22 14.30 -8.14
C VAL A 101 0.37 14.51 -9.53
N TYR A 102 0.38 15.74 -10.03
CA TYR A 102 0.98 16.07 -11.33
C TYR A 102 2.45 15.64 -11.42
N HIS A 103 3.28 16.00 -10.42
CA HIS A 103 4.69 15.61 -10.41
C HIS A 103 4.89 14.09 -10.26
N ALA A 104 4.03 13.41 -9.50
CA ALA A 104 4.07 11.96 -9.39
C ALA A 104 3.75 11.27 -10.71
N LEU A 105 2.78 11.79 -11.47
CA LEU A 105 2.44 11.30 -12.81
C LEU A 105 3.59 11.51 -13.80
N LEU A 106 4.21 12.69 -13.81
CA LEU A 106 5.39 12.95 -14.67
C LEU A 106 6.55 11.98 -14.39
N ARG A 107 6.83 11.67 -13.11
CA ARG A 107 7.87 10.70 -12.73
C ARG A 107 7.58 9.28 -13.23
N ARG A 108 6.31 8.96 -13.49
CA ARG A 108 5.86 7.68 -14.03
C ARG A 108 5.76 7.70 -15.56
N GLY A 109 6.26 8.75 -16.22
CA GLY A 109 6.26 8.88 -17.68
C GLY A 109 4.90 9.28 -18.26
N TRP A 110 3.96 9.75 -17.44
CA TRP A 110 2.67 10.25 -17.95
C TRP A 110 2.87 11.52 -18.78
N THR A 111 2.20 11.56 -19.93
CA THR A 111 2.19 12.71 -20.84
C THR A 111 0.76 13.01 -21.27
N THR A 112 0.47 14.27 -21.58
CA THR A 112 -0.82 14.70 -22.13
C THR A 112 -0.61 15.62 -23.32
N LYS A 113 -1.57 15.63 -24.25
CA LYS A 113 -1.63 16.57 -25.37
C LYS A 113 -2.26 17.92 -24.98
N SER A 114 -2.78 18.04 -23.75
CA SER A 114 -3.38 19.28 -23.26
C SER A 114 -2.37 20.43 -23.24
N ALA A 115 -2.81 21.61 -23.68
CA ALA A 115 -2.04 22.85 -23.58
C ALA A 115 -1.83 23.30 -22.12
N ASP A 116 -2.69 22.84 -21.20
CA ASP A 116 -2.52 22.98 -19.75
C ASP A 116 -2.59 21.61 -19.05
N PRO A 117 -1.43 20.91 -18.95
CA PRO A 117 -1.35 19.62 -18.27
C PRO A 117 -1.76 19.66 -16.81
N ARG A 118 -1.55 20.79 -16.14
CA ARG A 118 -1.82 20.93 -14.70
C ARG A 118 -3.30 21.17 -14.45
N GLY A 119 -3.94 21.99 -15.29
CA GLY A 119 -5.39 22.16 -15.35
C GLY A 119 -6.11 20.85 -15.68
N PHE A 120 -5.57 20.06 -16.62
CA PHE A 120 -6.09 18.72 -16.92
C PHE A 120 -6.12 17.83 -15.67
N VAL A 121 -5.01 17.73 -14.93
CA VAL A 121 -4.95 16.95 -13.68
C VAL A 121 -5.90 17.52 -12.63
N SER A 122 -6.03 18.84 -12.51
CA SER A 122 -6.97 19.47 -11.59
C SER A 122 -8.42 19.09 -11.90
N ASN A 123 -8.82 19.13 -13.17
CA ASN A 123 -10.16 18.76 -13.63
C ASN A 123 -10.42 17.26 -13.40
N LEU A 124 -9.42 16.42 -13.69
CA LEU A 124 -9.49 14.98 -13.45
C LEU A 124 -9.69 14.65 -11.96
N LEU A 125 -8.92 15.28 -11.06
CA LEU A 125 -9.08 15.12 -9.61
C LEU A 125 -10.45 15.58 -9.12
N SER A 126 -10.93 16.71 -9.65
CA SER A 126 -12.25 17.26 -9.28
C SER A 126 -13.38 16.33 -9.73
N ARG A 127 -13.27 15.75 -10.92
CA ARG A 127 -14.21 14.74 -11.44
C ARG A 127 -14.16 13.45 -10.63
N MET A 128 -12.98 12.96 -10.30
CA MET A 128 -12.83 11.77 -9.45
C MET A 128 -13.39 11.99 -8.05
N ALA A 129 -13.26 13.20 -7.50
CA ALA A 129 -13.88 13.55 -6.23
C ALA A 129 -15.41 13.61 -6.30
N SER A 130 -15.98 14.08 -7.41
CA SER A 130 -17.44 14.08 -7.63
C SER A 130 -18.03 12.68 -7.86
N GLU A 131 -17.18 11.72 -8.25
CA GLU A 131 -17.55 10.32 -8.49
C GLU A 131 -17.18 9.42 -7.29
N ASP A 132 -16.95 10.00 -6.11
CA ASP A 132 -16.62 9.31 -4.85
C ASP A 132 -15.34 8.45 -4.85
N PHE A 133 -14.47 8.60 -5.86
CA PHE A 133 -13.17 7.92 -5.88
C PHE A 133 -12.13 8.58 -4.96
N LEU A 134 -12.28 9.89 -4.71
CA LEU A 134 -11.39 10.69 -3.87
C LEU A 134 -12.20 11.58 -2.95
N GLU A 135 -11.71 11.81 -1.74
CA GLU A 135 -12.24 12.83 -0.84
C GLU A 135 -11.42 14.11 -0.98
N ARG A 136 -12.10 15.25 -1.13
CA ARG A 136 -11.46 16.57 -1.06
C ARG A 136 -11.35 17.00 0.40
N THR A 137 -10.14 17.29 0.87
CA THR A 137 -9.92 17.82 2.21
C THR A 137 -9.95 19.36 2.21
N GLY A 138 -10.06 19.96 3.39
CA GLY A 138 -10.26 21.41 3.59
C GLY A 138 -9.15 22.35 3.10
N HIS A 139 -8.10 21.85 2.45
CA HIS A 139 -6.94 22.63 2.00
C HIS A 139 -6.59 22.45 0.52
N GLY A 140 -7.55 22.01 -0.30
CA GLY A 140 -7.31 21.76 -1.72
C GLY A 140 -6.46 20.50 -1.97
N GLU A 141 -6.44 19.61 -1.00
CA GLU A 141 -5.83 18.30 -1.10
C GLU A 141 -6.92 17.25 -1.37
N TYR A 142 -6.49 16.13 -1.92
CA TYR A 142 -7.32 14.97 -2.23
C TYR A 142 -6.74 13.76 -1.50
N ARG A 143 -7.56 12.78 -1.17
CA ARG A 143 -7.13 11.51 -0.57
C ARG A 143 -8.07 10.37 -0.96
N LEU A 144 -7.65 9.14 -0.71
CA LEU A 144 -8.56 7.99 -0.83
C LEU A 144 -9.61 8.00 0.29
N PRO A 145 -10.87 7.67 -0.02
CA PRO A 145 -11.91 7.51 1.00
C PRO A 145 -11.54 6.49 2.06
N GLY A 146 -11.83 6.80 3.34
CA GLY A 146 -11.53 5.90 4.46
C GLY A 146 -10.04 5.75 4.81
N ALA A 147 -9.14 6.51 4.18
CA ALA A 147 -7.70 6.43 4.48
C ALA A 147 -7.33 6.95 5.87
N GLU A 148 -8.18 7.76 6.52
CA GLU A 148 -7.98 8.22 7.90
C GLU A 148 -8.01 7.08 8.92
N SER A 149 -8.84 6.05 8.68
CA SER A 149 -9.08 4.97 9.64
C SER A 149 -7.92 3.96 9.72
N ARG A 150 -6.94 4.04 8.81
CA ARG A 150 -5.80 3.10 8.76
C ARG A 150 -4.57 3.58 9.52
N VAL A 151 -4.45 4.88 9.79
CA VAL A 151 -3.28 5.43 10.51
C VAL A 151 -3.41 5.23 12.02
N GLU A 152 -4.64 5.11 12.55
CA GLU A 152 -4.88 4.89 13.98
C GLU A 152 -4.58 3.44 14.43
N ASN A 153 -4.77 2.45 13.56
CA ASN A 153 -4.57 1.03 13.92
C ASN A 153 -3.11 0.51 13.78
N GLY A 154 -2.22 1.27 13.13
CA GLY A 154 -0.81 0.89 12.96
C GLY A 154 0.07 1.20 14.19
N SER A 155 -0.33 2.18 14.99
CA SER A 155 0.46 2.66 16.13
C SER A 155 0.06 2.03 17.47
N GLU A 156 -1.18 1.53 17.62
CA GLU A 156 -1.60 0.88 18.86
C GLU A 156 -1.02 -0.54 19.05
N ARG A 157 -0.72 -1.26 17.96
CA ARG A 157 -0.19 -2.64 18.07
C ARG A 157 1.32 -2.73 18.31
N LEU A 158 2.09 -1.65 18.15
CA LEU A 158 3.53 -1.68 18.42
C LEU A 158 3.87 -1.36 19.88
N VAL A 159 2.96 -0.72 20.64
CA VAL A 159 3.19 -0.41 22.07
C VAL A 159 2.75 -1.57 22.98
N GLU A 160 1.88 -2.46 22.51
CA GLU A 160 1.40 -3.59 23.32
C GLU A 160 2.37 -4.79 23.33
N ARG A 161 3.21 -4.96 22.30
CA ARG A 161 4.20 -6.05 22.27
C ARG A 161 5.42 -5.82 23.16
N ASP A 162 5.78 -4.58 23.45
CA ASP A 162 6.93 -4.27 24.31
C ASP A 162 6.57 -4.23 25.80
N ARG A 163 5.29 -4.09 26.14
CA ARG A 163 4.84 -4.03 27.54
C ARG A 163 4.58 -5.41 28.16
N LEU A 164 4.52 -6.47 27.36
CA LEU A 164 4.28 -7.84 27.84
C LEU A 164 5.55 -8.66 28.13
N GLN A 165 6.76 -8.13 27.89
CA GLN A 165 8.01 -8.84 28.22
C GLN A 165 8.76 -8.31 29.44
N PHE A 166 8.34 -7.17 30.01
CA PHE A 166 8.85 -6.69 31.31
C PHE A 166 7.76 -6.78 32.38
N GLN A 167 7.42 -8.02 32.77
CA GLN A 167 7.02 -8.25 34.16
C GLN A 167 8.30 -8.54 34.96
N PRO A 168 8.82 -7.58 35.75
CA PRO A 168 9.76 -7.96 36.80
C PRO A 168 9.04 -8.96 37.71
N GLN A 169 9.65 -10.13 37.93
CA GLN A 169 9.17 -11.08 38.91
C GLN A 169 9.14 -10.38 40.28
N VAL A 170 7.96 -9.91 40.70
CA VAL A 170 7.74 -9.50 42.08
C VAL A 170 7.71 -10.79 42.88
N GLN A 171 8.83 -11.12 43.52
CA GLN A 171 8.89 -12.14 44.56
C GLN A 171 7.70 -11.94 45.50
N ALA A 172 6.86 -12.96 45.63
CA ALA A 172 5.82 -12.98 46.65
C ALA A 172 6.48 -12.76 48.02
N PRO A 173 6.00 -11.81 48.85
CA PRO A 173 6.51 -11.70 50.20
C PRO A 173 6.18 -13.00 50.95
N VAL A 174 7.23 -13.67 51.39
CA VAL A 174 7.18 -14.79 52.34
C VAL A 174 6.44 -14.28 53.57
N GLN A 175 5.19 -14.71 53.77
CA GLN A 175 4.49 -14.41 55.01
C GLN A 175 5.17 -15.16 56.16
N PRO A 176 5.60 -14.48 57.24
CA PRO A 176 6.06 -15.16 58.44
C PRO A 176 4.86 -15.84 59.13
N GLN A 177 4.98 -17.15 59.35
CA GLN A 177 4.04 -17.92 60.16
C GLN A 177 4.10 -17.42 61.61
N LEU A 178 3.15 -16.57 62.01
CA LEU A 178 2.91 -16.24 63.41
C LEU A 178 2.18 -17.41 64.07
N ARG A 179 2.97 -18.34 64.63
CA ARG A 179 2.53 -19.20 65.72
C ARG A 179 2.35 -18.34 66.98
N ALA A 180 1.12 -18.24 67.46
CA ALA A 180 0.84 -17.90 68.86
C ALA A 180 -0.35 -18.75 69.34
N SER A 181 0.01 -19.93 69.80
CA SER A 181 -0.80 -20.83 70.62
C SER A 181 -1.16 -20.17 71.96
N TRP A 182 -2.44 -19.93 72.19
CA TRP A 182 -3.00 -19.74 73.53
C TRP A 182 -4.05 -20.81 73.77
N GLN A 183 -3.59 -21.97 74.27
CA GLN A 183 -4.42 -22.92 75.01
C GLN A 183 -3.73 -23.13 76.36
N THR A 184 -4.35 -22.58 77.41
CA THR A 184 -3.97 -22.78 78.80
C THR A 184 -4.38 -24.17 79.28
N PRO A 185 -3.52 -24.89 80.02
CA PRO A 185 -3.88 -26.17 80.62
C PRO A 185 -4.84 -26.01 81.80
N ARG A 186 -5.85 -26.90 81.84
CA ARG A 186 -6.78 -27.12 82.95
C ARG A 186 -6.02 -27.80 84.08
N VAL A 187 -5.95 -27.19 85.26
CA VAL A 187 -5.54 -27.86 86.51
C VAL A 187 -6.81 -28.13 87.32
N SER A 188 -7.04 -29.40 87.60
CA SER A 188 -8.07 -29.85 88.53
C SER A 188 -7.59 -29.67 89.98
N ALA A 189 -8.48 -29.19 90.84
CA ALA A 189 -8.50 -29.43 92.28
C ALA A 189 -9.97 -29.49 92.71
#